data_AF-A0A3N5S9H5-F1
#
_entry.id   AF-A0A3N5S9H5-F1
#
_cell.length_a   1.000
_cell.length_b   1.000
_cell.length_c   1.000
_cell.angle_alpha   90.00
_cell.angle_beta   90.00
_cell.angle_gamma   90.00
#
_symmetry.space_group_name_H-M   'P 1'
#
loop_
_entity.id
_entity.type
_entity.pdbx_description
1 polymer ?
#
loop_
_entity_poly.entity_id
_entity_poly.type
_entity_poly.pdbx_seq_one_letter_code
_entity_poly.pdbx_strand_id
1 'polypeptide(L)'
;SISELHNGKSLVLATALRKTAWHTHRFVVGGKEYTLDAVEHAILRPVFRDFRIHAAIVCAAMSCPPLRSEAYEGDAIDRQLDGQMRQFLAIPALNRYDGAGNTLYLSKIFSWFEKDFTGGKKPIIEVLLPYFPAETAEALKRKGRDTTIKYLSYDWRLNGR
;
A
#
# COMPACT_ATOMS: atom_id res chain seq x y z
N SER A 1 2.83 9.87 -3.60
CA SER A 1 4.14 9.20 -3.52
C SER A 1 4.43 8.75 -2.12
N ILE A 2 5.10 7.62 -1.91
CA ILE A 2 5.72 7.29 -0.62
C ILE A 2 6.53 8.48 -0.06
N SER A 3 7.10 9.30 -0.94
CA SER A 3 7.80 10.53 -0.55
C SER A 3 6.88 11.67 -0.07
N GLU A 4 5.64 11.77 -0.57
CA GLU A 4 4.64 12.79 -0.18
C GLU A 4 3.94 12.48 1.15
N LEU A 5 4.10 11.26 1.66
CA LEU A 5 3.38 10.77 2.84
C LEU A 5 4.08 11.10 4.18
N HIS A 6 5.31 11.62 4.13
CA HIS A 6 6.11 11.94 5.31
C HIS A 6 5.70 13.29 5.91
N ASN A 7 4.79 13.29 6.89
CA ASN A 7 4.37 14.49 7.65
C ASN A 7 5.40 14.98 8.69
N GLY A 8 6.69 14.78 8.47
CA GLY A 8 7.75 15.43 9.24
C GLY A 8 8.13 16.74 8.56
N LYS A 9 8.01 17.89 9.23
CA LYS A 9 8.24 19.24 8.64
C LYS A 9 9.57 19.36 7.87
N SER A 10 10.61 18.63 8.29
CA SER A 10 11.92 18.56 7.61
C SER A 10 11.90 17.74 6.31
N LEU A 11 11.19 16.61 6.29
CA LEU A 11 11.10 15.74 5.13
C LEU A 11 10.15 16.28 4.05
N VAL A 12 9.10 17.02 4.43
CA VAL A 12 8.22 17.71 3.45
C VAL A 12 9.03 18.69 2.60
N LEU A 13 9.94 19.45 3.21
CA LEU A 13 10.82 20.36 2.50
C LEU A 13 11.80 19.60 1.60
N ALA A 14 12.37 18.49 2.08
CA ALA A 14 13.27 17.66 1.29
C ALA A 14 12.57 16.93 0.12
N THR A 15 11.33 16.47 0.30
CA THR A 15 10.48 15.90 -0.76
C THR A 15 10.12 16.96 -1.78
N ALA A 16 9.68 18.15 -1.36
CA ALA A 16 9.40 19.26 -2.26
C ALA A 16 10.64 19.69 -3.06
N LEU A 17 11.83 19.60 -2.45
CA LEU A 17 13.12 19.86 -3.10
C LEU A 17 13.70 18.64 -3.85
N ARG A 18 13.01 17.49 -3.90
CA ARG A 18 13.48 16.22 -4.49
C ARG A 18 14.87 15.77 -3.98
N LYS A 19 15.15 15.98 -2.69
CA LYS A 19 16.42 15.64 -2.03
C LYS A 19 16.38 14.36 -1.19
N THR A 20 15.27 13.61 -1.21
CA THR A 20 15.18 12.33 -0.48
C THR A 20 15.98 11.24 -1.21
N ALA A 21 16.40 10.18 -0.50
CA ALA A 21 17.05 9.01 -1.11
C ALA A 21 16.28 8.45 -2.32
N TRP A 22 14.95 8.51 -2.29
CA TRP A 22 14.05 8.11 -3.38
C TRP A 22 14.22 8.91 -4.69
N HIS A 23 14.70 10.15 -4.61
CA HIS A 23 14.89 11.07 -5.74
C HIS A 23 16.35 11.21 -6.17
N THR A 24 17.29 11.03 -5.23
CA THR A 24 18.71 11.29 -5.47
C THR A 24 19.49 10.05 -5.86
N HIS A 25 19.09 8.87 -5.37
CA HIS A 25 19.78 7.63 -5.71
C HIS A 25 19.38 7.14 -7.10
N ARG A 26 20.38 6.87 -7.93
CA ARG A 26 20.25 6.50 -9.34
C ARG A 26 20.83 5.12 -9.57
N PHE A 27 20.14 4.31 -10.36
CA PHE A 27 20.55 2.96 -10.73
C PHE A 27 20.29 2.72 -12.21
N VAL A 28 21.13 1.90 -12.84
CA VAL A 28 21.05 1.58 -14.27
C VAL A 28 20.38 0.22 -14.45
N VAL A 29 19.28 0.19 -15.21
CA VAL A 29 18.53 -1.03 -15.56
C VAL A 29 18.33 -1.04 -17.07
N GLY A 30 18.78 -2.10 -17.74
CA GLY A 30 18.67 -2.21 -19.20
C GLY A 30 19.33 -1.05 -19.96
N GLY A 31 20.43 -0.49 -19.42
CA GLY A 31 21.14 0.65 -20.02
C GLY A 31 20.49 2.03 -19.80
N LYS A 32 19.37 2.11 -19.07
CA LYS A 32 18.71 3.37 -18.72
C LYS A 32 18.81 3.64 -17.21
N GLU A 33 19.00 4.90 -16.87
CA GLU A 33 19.07 5.35 -15.49
C GLU A 33 17.67 5.61 -14.92
N TYR A 34 17.45 5.17 -13.69
CA TYR A 34 16.20 5.33 -12.95
C TYR A 34 16.47 5.76 -11.50
N THR A 35 15.48 6.43 -10.91
CA THR A 35 15.36 6.63 -9.46
C THR A 35 14.19 5.79 -8.93
N LEU A 36 14.14 5.54 -7.63
CA LEU A 36 13.06 4.75 -7.03
C LEU A 36 11.72 5.48 -7.18
N ASP A 37 11.72 6.81 -7.05
CA ASP A 37 10.53 7.63 -7.31
C ASP A 37 10.07 7.51 -8.77
N ALA A 38 11.00 7.52 -9.74
CA ALA A 38 10.67 7.37 -11.15
C ALA A 38 10.07 5.99 -11.45
N VAL A 39 10.59 4.93 -10.83
CA VAL A 39 10.00 3.58 -10.94
C VAL A 39 8.56 3.58 -10.43
N GLU A 40 8.29 4.15 -9.26
CA GLU A 40 6.93 4.18 -8.70
C GLU A 40 5.98 5.08 -9.51
N HIS A 41 6.37 6.32 -9.80
CA HIS A 41 5.47 7.37 -10.30
C HIS A 41 5.43 7.52 -11.81
N ALA A 42 6.50 7.15 -12.52
CA ALA A 42 6.54 7.24 -13.98
C ALA A 42 6.25 5.90 -14.66
N ILE A 43 6.39 4.78 -13.94
CA ILE A 43 6.25 3.44 -14.50
C ILE A 43 5.12 2.67 -13.80
N LEU A 44 5.32 2.26 -12.53
CA LEU A 44 4.43 1.31 -11.87
C LEU A 44 2.98 1.80 -11.76
N ARG A 45 2.77 2.98 -11.19
CA ARG A 45 1.43 3.55 -11.00
C ARG A 45 0.73 3.94 -12.31
N PRO A 46 1.33 4.74 -13.22
CA PRO A 46 0.61 5.24 -14.39
C PRO A 46 0.45 4.22 -15.52
N VAL A 47 1.44 3.33 -15.72
CA VAL A 47 1.46 2.38 -16.84
C VAL A 47 0.64 1.14 -16.51
N PHE A 48 0.94 0.46 -15.39
CA PHE A 48 0.31 -0.81 -15.07
C PHE A 48 -1.03 -0.65 -14.35
N ARG A 49 -1.19 0.43 -13.57
CA ARG A 49 -2.43 0.75 -12.85
C ARG A 49 -2.95 -0.40 -11.99
N ASP A 50 -2.03 -1.20 -11.47
CA ASP A 50 -2.32 -2.32 -10.58
C ASP A 50 -2.24 -1.83 -9.14
N PHE A 51 -3.37 -1.83 -8.42
CA PHE A 51 -3.40 -1.35 -7.03
C PHE A 51 -2.54 -2.21 -6.09
N ARG A 52 -2.25 -3.46 -6.45
CA ARG A 52 -1.52 -4.41 -5.59
C ARG A 52 -0.08 -3.96 -5.35
N ILE A 53 0.44 -3.05 -6.18
CA ILE A 53 1.77 -2.43 -5.98
C ILE A 53 1.88 -1.72 -4.62
N HIS A 54 0.77 -1.22 -4.06
CA HIS A 54 0.73 -0.59 -2.73
C HIS A 54 0.95 -1.57 -1.57
N ALA A 55 0.91 -2.88 -1.84
CA ALA A 55 1.34 -3.93 -0.93
C ALA A 55 2.75 -4.48 -1.23
N ALA A 56 3.35 -4.06 -2.36
CA ALA A 56 4.62 -4.57 -2.86
C ALA A 56 5.78 -3.58 -2.65
N ILE A 57 5.50 -2.28 -2.69
CA ILE A 57 6.49 -1.21 -2.49
C ILE A 57 6.42 -0.75 -1.04
N VAL A 58 7.55 -0.76 -0.35
CA VAL A 58 7.64 -0.40 1.07
C VAL A 58 8.59 0.78 1.27
N CYS A 59 8.23 1.71 2.16
CA CYS A 59 9.06 2.86 2.53
C CYS A 59 9.82 2.69 3.86
N ALA A 60 9.97 1.44 4.33
CA ALA A 60 10.58 1.14 5.62
C ALA A 60 9.93 1.90 6.80
N ALA A 61 8.59 1.89 6.88
CA ALA A 61 7.82 2.38 8.02
C ALA A 61 7.16 1.21 8.79
N MET A 62 6.83 1.41 10.07
CA MET A 62 6.22 0.35 10.91
C MET A 62 4.83 -0.05 10.40
N SER A 63 4.17 0.87 9.71
CA SER A 63 2.86 0.67 9.09
C SER A 63 2.93 0.22 7.62
N CYS A 64 4.11 -0.17 7.13
CA CYS A 64 4.27 -0.74 5.80
C CYS A 64 3.68 -2.17 5.70
N PRO A 65 3.29 -2.58 4.48
CA PRO A 65 3.14 -4.00 4.15
C PRO A 65 4.44 -4.77 4.43
N PRO A 66 4.36 -6.08 4.70
CA PRO A 66 5.54 -6.91 4.87
C PRO A 66 6.32 -6.99 3.55
N LEU A 67 7.65 -6.89 3.63
CA LEU A 67 8.51 -7.06 2.46
C LEU A 67 8.58 -8.54 2.09
N ARG A 68 8.42 -8.84 0.80
CA ARG A 68 8.63 -10.19 0.28
C ARG A 68 10.11 -10.58 0.38
N SER A 69 10.39 -11.84 0.72
CA SER A 69 11.76 -12.35 0.85
C SER A 69 12.44 -12.71 -0.49
N GLU A 70 11.75 -12.51 -1.61
CA GLU A 70 12.20 -12.84 -2.96
C GLU A 70 11.83 -11.71 -3.93
N ALA A 71 12.54 -11.64 -5.06
CA ALA A 71 12.25 -10.68 -6.11
C ALA A 71 10.94 -11.01 -6.83
N TYR A 72 10.35 -9.98 -7.45
CA TYR A 72 9.21 -10.20 -8.35
C TYR A 72 9.69 -10.68 -9.71
N GLU A 73 9.02 -11.69 -10.25
CA GLU A 73 9.34 -12.32 -11.53
C GLU A 73 8.15 -12.16 -12.49
N GLY A 74 8.43 -11.92 -13.76
CA GLY A 74 7.39 -11.54 -14.73
C GLY A 74 6.32 -12.61 -14.95
N ASP A 75 6.70 -13.88 -14.92
CA ASP A 75 5.81 -15.03 -15.05
C ASP A 75 5.04 -15.36 -13.75
N ALA A 76 5.53 -14.89 -12.60
CA ALA A 76 4.91 -15.09 -11.29
C ALA A 76 4.20 -13.85 -10.72
N ILE A 77 4.28 -12.70 -11.39
CA ILE A 77 3.96 -11.38 -10.84
C ILE A 77 2.56 -11.31 -10.22
N ASP A 78 1.55 -11.86 -10.89
CA ASP A 78 0.16 -11.84 -10.41
C ASP A 78 0.00 -12.62 -9.10
N ARG A 79 0.54 -13.84 -9.06
CA ARG A 79 0.55 -14.69 -7.86
C ARG A 79 1.29 -14.00 -6.72
N GLN A 80 2.41 -13.35 -7.03
CA GLN A 80 3.23 -12.69 -6.03
C GLN A 80 2.51 -11.47 -5.44
N LEU A 81 1.92 -10.62 -6.28
CA LEU A 81 1.14 -9.45 -5.88
C LEU A 81 -0.12 -9.82 -5.10
N ASP A 82 -0.85 -10.85 -5.52
CA ASP A 82 -2.00 -11.36 -4.77
C ASP A 82 -1.58 -11.91 -3.41
N GLY A 83 -0.47 -12.64 -3.35
CA GLY A 83 0.10 -13.14 -2.10
C GLY A 83 0.45 -12.00 -1.14
N GLN A 84 1.05 -10.92 -1.63
CA GLN A 84 1.37 -9.74 -0.83
C GLN A 84 0.13 -9.05 -0.28
N MET A 85 -0.92 -8.88 -1.09
CA MET A 85 -2.18 -8.31 -0.63
C MET A 85 -2.80 -9.15 0.49
N ARG A 86 -2.79 -10.48 0.34
CA ARG A 86 -3.27 -11.41 1.38
C ARG A 86 -2.47 -11.29 2.67
N GLN A 87 -1.14 -11.28 2.57
CA GLN A 87 -0.28 -11.10 3.73
C GLN A 87 -0.53 -9.75 4.41
N PHE A 88 -0.65 -8.67 3.64
CA PHE A 88 -0.90 -7.34 4.19
C PHE A 88 -2.23 -7.25 4.94
N LEU A 89 -3.33 -7.73 4.34
CA LEU A 89 -4.65 -7.71 4.98
C LEU A 89 -4.80 -8.70 6.14
N ALA A 90 -3.92 -9.70 6.22
CA ALA A 90 -3.92 -10.64 7.33
C ALA A 90 -3.27 -10.09 8.61
N ILE A 91 -2.58 -8.94 8.58
CA ILE A 91 -1.90 -8.38 9.75
C ILE A 91 -2.89 -7.60 10.64
N PRO A 92 -3.28 -8.09 11.84
CA PRO A 92 -4.33 -7.48 12.64
C PRO A 92 -4.01 -6.06 13.14
N ALA A 93 -2.71 -5.79 13.32
CA ALA A 93 -2.21 -4.47 13.70
C ALA A 93 -2.43 -3.41 12.61
N LEU A 94 -2.55 -3.82 11.35
CA LEU A 94 -2.71 -2.94 10.19
C LEU A 94 -4.13 -3.01 9.62
N ASN A 95 -4.78 -4.17 9.70
CA ASN A 95 -6.10 -4.42 9.12
C ASN A 95 -6.86 -5.40 10.01
N ARG A 96 -8.04 -5.00 10.52
CA ARG A 96 -8.86 -5.87 11.36
C ARG A 96 -10.33 -5.52 11.27
N TYR A 97 -11.19 -6.52 11.40
CA TYR A 97 -12.63 -6.34 11.47
C TYR A 97 -13.11 -6.56 12.91
N ASP A 98 -13.80 -5.57 13.47
CA ASP A 98 -14.53 -5.67 14.73
C ASP A 98 -16.00 -6.02 14.42
N GLY A 99 -16.34 -7.30 14.62
CA GLY A 99 -17.68 -7.81 14.34
C GLY A 99 -18.77 -7.34 15.31
N ALA A 100 -18.40 -6.90 16.52
CA ALA A 100 -19.34 -6.38 17.52
C ALA A 100 -19.78 -4.96 17.15
N GLY A 101 -18.82 -4.10 16.79
CA GLY A 101 -19.07 -2.73 16.33
C GLY A 101 -19.35 -2.59 14.83
N ASN A 102 -19.40 -3.70 14.07
CA ASN A 102 -19.47 -3.73 12.61
C ASN A 102 -18.50 -2.73 11.93
N THR A 103 -17.25 -2.69 12.42
CA THR A 103 -16.26 -1.70 12.00
C THR A 103 -15.04 -2.38 11.40
N LEU A 104 -14.70 -2.03 10.16
CA LEU A 104 -13.48 -2.44 9.48
C LEU A 104 -12.40 -1.37 9.67
N TYR A 105 -11.35 -1.75 10.40
CA TYR A 105 -10.14 -0.94 10.54
C TYR A 105 -9.16 -1.30 9.44
N LEU A 106 -8.75 -0.30 8.66
CA LEU A 106 -7.83 -0.46 7.53
C LEU A 106 -6.56 0.37 7.73
N SER A 107 -5.47 -0.08 7.11
CA SER A 107 -4.25 0.71 7.02
C SER A 107 -4.51 2.05 6.33
N LYS A 108 -3.79 3.09 6.75
CA LYS A 108 -3.86 4.43 6.16
C LYS A 108 -3.54 4.45 4.66
N ILE A 109 -2.77 3.46 4.16
CA ILE A 109 -2.44 3.29 2.74
C ILE A 109 -3.70 3.23 1.87
N PHE A 110 -4.74 2.52 2.34
CA PHE A 110 -6.00 2.41 1.60
C PHE A 110 -6.75 3.74 1.51
N SER A 111 -6.56 4.66 2.46
CA SER A 111 -7.11 6.01 2.41
C SER A 111 -6.29 6.92 1.49
N TRP A 112 -4.97 6.84 1.54
CA TRP A 112 -4.10 7.69 0.72
C TRP A 112 -4.19 7.39 -0.77
N PHE A 113 -4.33 6.12 -1.11
CA PHE A 113 -4.35 5.65 -2.50
C PHE A 113 -5.71 5.08 -2.90
N GLU A 114 -6.79 5.50 -2.23
CA GLU A 114 -8.14 4.96 -2.45
C GLU A 114 -8.54 4.96 -3.93
N LYS A 115 -8.16 6.01 -4.68
CA LYS A 115 -8.41 6.11 -6.12
C LYS A 115 -7.70 5.04 -6.94
N ASP A 116 -6.49 4.64 -6.56
CA ASP A 116 -5.73 3.60 -7.23
C ASP A 116 -6.40 2.23 -7.02
N PHE A 117 -6.94 1.97 -5.81
CA PHE A 117 -7.69 0.75 -5.52
C PHE A 117 -9.06 0.69 -6.19
N THR A 118 -9.82 1.78 -6.12
CA THR A 118 -11.25 1.79 -6.47
C THR A 118 -11.53 2.22 -7.91
N GLY A 119 -10.56 2.87 -8.55
CA GLY A 119 -10.76 3.62 -9.79
C GLY A 119 -11.82 4.72 -9.69
N GLY A 120 -12.24 5.09 -8.46
CA GLY A 120 -13.37 5.97 -8.19
C GLY A 120 -14.75 5.36 -8.49
N LYS A 121 -14.85 4.04 -8.69
CA LYS A 121 -16.08 3.37 -9.14
C LYS A 121 -16.61 2.32 -8.17
N LYS A 122 -15.71 1.63 -7.46
CA LYS A 122 -16.07 0.52 -6.56
C LYS A 122 -15.85 0.91 -5.10
N PRO A 123 -16.68 0.44 -4.16
CA PRO A 123 -16.36 0.54 -2.74
C PRO A 123 -15.05 -0.19 -2.42
N ILE A 124 -14.22 0.39 -1.55
CA ILE A 124 -12.93 -0.21 -1.19
C ILE A 124 -13.07 -1.62 -0.59
N ILE A 125 -14.15 -1.88 0.17
CA ILE A 125 -14.43 -3.21 0.73
C ILE A 125 -14.54 -4.26 -0.37
N GLU A 126 -15.22 -3.96 -1.48
CA GLU A 126 -15.39 -4.90 -2.58
C GLU A 126 -14.06 -5.24 -3.25
N VAL A 127 -13.16 -4.26 -3.37
CA VAL A 127 -11.81 -4.45 -3.94
C VAL A 127 -10.95 -5.32 -3.04
N LEU A 128 -11.04 -5.13 -1.72
CA LEU A 128 -10.21 -5.82 -0.74
C LEU A 128 -10.75 -7.19 -0.31
N LEU A 129 -12.06 -7.44 -0.51
CA LEU A 129 -12.75 -8.66 -0.10
C LEU A 129 -12.02 -9.96 -0.49
N PRO A 130 -11.48 -10.10 -1.72
CA PRO A 130 -10.81 -11.34 -2.12
C PRO A 130 -9.51 -11.63 -1.37
N TYR A 131 -8.91 -10.62 -0.73
CA TYR A 131 -7.60 -10.67 -0.10
C TYR A 131 -7.67 -10.83 1.43
N PHE A 132 -8.82 -10.60 2.04
CA PHE A 132 -8.99 -10.81 3.48
C PHE A 132 -8.88 -12.30 3.87
N PRO A 133 -8.48 -12.61 5.12
CA PRO A 133 -8.67 -13.93 5.69
C PRO A 133 -10.13 -14.39 5.54
N ALA A 134 -10.34 -15.69 5.31
CA ALA A 134 -11.65 -16.24 4.96
C ALA A 134 -12.75 -15.86 5.95
N GLU A 135 -12.49 -15.96 7.26
CA GLU A 135 -13.45 -15.59 8.31
C GLU A 135 -13.87 -14.11 8.22
N THR A 136 -12.91 -13.21 8.05
CA THR A 136 -13.16 -11.77 7.88
C THR A 136 -13.94 -11.51 6.59
N ALA A 137 -13.58 -12.16 5.48
CA ALA A 137 -14.27 -12.00 4.21
C ALA A 137 -15.74 -12.46 4.31
N GLU A 138 -16.02 -13.59 4.97
CA GLU A 138 -17.39 -14.07 5.16
C GLU A 138 -18.20 -13.19 6.11
N ALA A 139 -17.58 -12.64 7.16
CA ALA A 139 -18.23 -11.66 8.03
C ALA A 139 -18.59 -10.37 7.26
N LEU A 140 -17.65 -9.86 6.45
CA LEU A 140 -17.86 -8.69 5.60
C LEU A 140 -18.90 -8.95 4.49
N LYS A 141 -18.97 -10.15 3.90
CA LYS A 141 -20.04 -10.47 2.92
C LYS A 141 -21.43 -10.38 3.53
N ARG A 142 -21.59 -10.81 4.80
CA ARG A 142 -22.88 -10.79 5.50
C ARG A 142 -23.32 -9.39 5.94
N LYS A 143 -22.37 -8.52 6.33
CA LYS A 143 -22.64 -7.21 6.95
C LYS A 143 -22.15 -5.99 6.14
N GLY A 144 -21.56 -6.23 4.96
CA GLY A 144 -20.63 -5.32 4.28
C GLY A 144 -21.20 -3.99 3.84
N ARG A 145 -22.51 -3.93 3.53
CA ARG A 145 -23.15 -2.68 3.10
C ARG A 145 -23.25 -1.64 4.21
N ASP A 146 -23.34 -2.09 5.47
CA ASP A 146 -23.46 -1.21 6.65
C ASP A 146 -22.17 -1.16 7.47
N THR A 147 -21.08 -1.74 6.94
CA THR A 147 -19.80 -1.79 7.65
C THR A 147 -19.15 -0.42 7.69
N THR A 148 -18.89 0.10 8.90
CA THR A 148 -18.18 1.36 9.08
C THR A 148 -16.69 1.16 8.80
N ILE A 149 -16.09 2.01 7.97
CA ILE A 149 -14.64 1.96 7.69
C ILE A 149 -13.92 3.01 8.53
N LYS A 150 -12.86 2.60 9.22
CA LYS A 150 -11.95 3.50 9.94
C LYS A 150 -10.51 3.25 9.51
N TYR A 151 -9.76 4.31 9.28
CA TYR A 151 -8.34 4.21 8.92
C TYR A 151 -7.45 4.41 10.14
N LEU A 152 -6.52 3.48 10.35
CA LEU A 152 -5.54 3.53 11.45
C LEU A 152 -4.53 4.67 11.24
N SER A 153 -3.89 5.11 12.32
CA SER A 153 -2.74 6.02 12.24
C SER A 153 -1.54 5.32 11.58
N TYR A 154 -0.70 6.10 10.89
CA TYR A 154 0.49 5.60 10.22
C TYR A 154 1.74 5.97 11.01
N ASP A 155 2.54 4.99 11.37
CA ASP A 155 3.71 5.14 12.23
C ASP A 155 5.02 5.17 11.43
N TRP A 156 5.64 6.35 11.40
CA TRP A 156 6.87 6.65 10.66
C TRP A 156 8.16 6.41 11.45
N ARG A 157 8.11 5.89 12.69
CA ARG A 157 9.28 5.87 13.59
C ARG A 157 10.53 5.18 13.02
N LEU A 158 10.40 4.24 12.07
CA LEU A 158 11.54 3.59 11.40
C LEU A 158 12.31 4.54 10.46
N ASN A 159 11.66 5.57 9.89
CA ASN A 159 12.27 6.53 8.96
C ASN A 159 12.46 7.93 9.61
N GLY A 160 12.43 7.99 10.94
CA GLY A 160 12.53 9.23 11.71
C GLY A 160 13.96 9.59 12.16
N ARG A 161 14.98 8.92 11.63
CA ARG A 161 16.39 9.10 12.02
C ARG A 161 17.24 9.53 10.84
#